data_AF-A0A2D6L8M2-F1
#
_entry.id   AF-A0A2D6L8M2-F1
#
_cell.length_a   1.000
_cell.length_b   1.000
_cell.length_c   1.000
_cell.angle_alpha   90.00
_cell.angle_beta   90.00
_cell.angle_gamma   90.00
#
_symmetry.space_group_name_H-M   'P 1'
#
loop_
_entity.id
_entity.type
_entity.pdbx_description
1 polymer ?
#
loop_
_entity_poly.entity_id
_entity_poly.type
_entity_poly.pdbx_seq_one_letter_code
_entity_poly.pdbx_strand_id
1 'polypeptide(L)'
;MQPYFKALMAFLLLTALLSGGYAVFQREFLENMKQRAVQELGDGNYLASILQLNELKEISEDESVIESAELDIQKAQDLLVAEKNFEKAKTAAEEGDWLVTKTILEGDAAVINTSFKYYQEAIDLFLEASEKIKYLEEKIDTEIRKLKDEAVEEKKLRETAEAQAAETQEQLETTIEERAIAETVLKRQIRENESKVELAKGEIATERLEKFKNELDVYREMLVTGIGHLDNALGEVENNNNTNAFALISVVSQGKTLFDEVEVLGQELLEQRTPKEHKIYTNKLMQAAALLIEASQRTVSLVFSDMGGTESEFETLLNEIKQRKNTALQLIQEIQNFISS
;
A
#
# COMPACT_ATOMS: atom_id res chain seq x y z
N MET A 1 68.22 -92.91 85.24
CA MET A 1 68.15 -91.74 84.32
C MET A 1 67.73 -92.07 82.88
N GLN A 2 67.75 -93.32 82.40
CA GLN A 2 67.30 -93.67 81.04
C GLN A 2 65.78 -93.57 80.70
N PRO A 3 64.81 -93.74 81.63
CA PRO A 3 63.38 -93.72 81.23
C PRO A 3 62.83 -92.30 80.97
N TYR A 4 63.37 -91.26 81.61
CA TYR A 4 62.91 -89.87 81.45
C TYR A 4 63.28 -89.26 80.09
N PHE A 5 64.46 -89.59 79.55
CA PHE A 5 64.92 -89.07 78.25
C PHE A 5 64.10 -89.65 77.07
N LYS A 6 63.68 -90.91 77.17
CA LYS A 6 62.81 -91.56 76.17
C LYS A 6 61.39 -90.99 76.19
N ALA A 7 60.85 -90.68 77.37
CA ALA A 7 59.54 -90.04 77.50
C ALA A 7 59.54 -88.60 76.97
N LEU A 8 60.61 -87.83 77.21
CA LEU A 8 60.77 -86.47 76.70
C LEU A 8 60.91 -86.45 75.16
N MET A 9 61.71 -87.36 74.58
CA MET A 9 61.83 -87.49 73.11
C MET A 9 60.53 -87.95 72.45
N ALA A 10 59.79 -88.88 73.09
CA ALA A 10 58.48 -89.29 72.60
C ALA A 10 57.45 -88.14 72.66
N PHE A 11 57.51 -87.31 73.70
CA PHE A 11 56.66 -86.12 73.82
C PHE A 11 57.04 -85.04 72.79
N LEU A 12 58.33 -84.79 72.56
CA LEU A 12 58.82 -83.87 71.53
C LEU A 12 58.52 -84.33 70.10
N LEU A 13 58.58 -85.64 69.84
CA LEU A 13 58.15 -86.23 68.57
C LEU A 13 56.63 -86.14 68.41
N LEU A 14 55.85 -86.35 69.47
CA LEU A 14 54.40 -86.16 69.43
C LEU A 14 54.03 -84.70 69.19
N THR A 15 54.67 -83.75 69.87
CA THR A 15 54.41 -82.32 69.67
C THR A 15 54.89 -81.85 68.31
N ALA A 16 56.01 -82.37 67.78
CA ALA A 16 56.48 -82.08 66.42
C ALA A 16 55.59 -82.70 65.32
N LEU A 17 55.04 -83.91 65.55
CA LEU A 17 54.05 -84.54 64.66
C LEU A 17 52.70 -83.81 64.71
N LEU A 18 52.28 -83.36 65.90
CA LEU A 18 51.06 -82.56 66.07
C LEU A 18 51.21 -81.15 65.48
N SER A 19 52.38 -80.50 65.64
CA SER A 19 52.63 -79.18 65.06
C SER A 19 52.88 -79.23 63.55
N GLY A 20 53.56 -80.27 63.05
CA GLY A 20 53.79 -80.47 61.61
C GLY A 20 52.51 -80.89 60.87
N GLY A 21 51.68 -81.75 61.46
CA GLY A 21 50.37 -82.11 60.91
C GLY A 21 49.38 -80.95 60.88
N TYR A 22 49.40 -80.11 61.91
CA TYR A 22 48.58 -78.88 61.96
C TYR A 22 48.95 -77.89 60.85
N ALA A 23 50.25 -77.67 60.58
CA ALA A 23 50.71 -76.78 59.53
C ALA A 23 50.33 -77.27 58.11
N VAL A 24 50.39 -78.58 57.85
CA VAL A 24 49.98 -79.15 56.55
C VAL A 24 48.46 -79.04 56.37
N PHE A 25 47.69 -79.34 57.41
CA PHE A 25 46.23 -79.19 57.38
C PHE A 25 45.81 -77.73 57.18
N GLN A 26 46.44 -76.77 57.87
CA GLN A 26 46.21 -75.33 57.66
C GLN A 26 46.50 -74.92 56.22
N ARG A 27 47.63 -75.35 55.65
CA ARG A 27 47.99 -75.02 54.27
C ARG A 27 46.98 -75.56 53.26
N GLU A 28 46.57 -76.83 53.39
CA GLU A 28 45.59 -77.46 52.51
C GLU A 28 44.19 -76.85 52.68
N PHE A 29 43.82 -76.45 53.91
CA PHE A 29 42.58 -75.73 54.17
C PHE A 29 42.55 -74.35 53.51
N LEU A 30 43.62 -73.56 53.65
CA LEU A 30 43.75 -72.23 53.02
C LEU A 30 43.79 -72.33 51.49
N GLU A 31 44.47 -73.35 50.93
CA GLU A 31 44.50 -73.59 49.49
C GLU A 31 43.12 -73.96 48.94
N ASN A 32 42.38 -74.82 49.64
CA ASN A 32 41.00 -75.17 49.28
C ASN A 32 40.05 -73.96 49.35
N MET A 33 40.20 -73.10 50.36
CA MET A 33 39.42 -71.85 50.45
C MET A 33 39.73 -70.91 49.28
N LYS A 34 41.01 -70.75 48.93
CA LYS A 34 41.41 -69.94 47.77
C LYS A 34 40.84 -70.51 46.47
N GLN A 35 40.89 -71.82 46.28
CA GLN A 35 40.32 -72.48 45.09
C GLN A 35 38.81 -72.27 44.99
N ARG A 36 38.08 -72.39 46.10
CA ARG A 36 36.64 -72.10 46.14
C ARG A 36 36.36 -70.64 45.81
N ALA A 37 37.12 -69.71 46.39
CA ALA A 37 36.94 -68.29 46.11
C ALA A 37 37.18 -67.95 44.64
N VAL A 38 38.20 -68.54 44.03
CA VAL A 38 38.49 -68.40 42.58
C VAL A 38 37.40 -69.06 41.73
N GLN A 39 36.85 -70.19 42.16
CA GLN A 39 35.74 -70.84 41.50
C GLN A 39 34.48 -69.95 41.55
N GLU A 40 34.11 -69.43 42.71
CA GLU A 40 32.98 -68.49 42.85
C GLU A 40 33.19 -67.22 42.01
N LEU A 41 34.43 -66.73 41.90
CA LEU A 41 34.78 -65.61 41.02
C LEU A 41 34.54 -65.96 39.54
N GLY A 42 35.00 -67.13 39.11
CA GLY A 42 34.83 -67.63 37.74
C GLY A 42 33.39 -67.96 37.38
N ASP A 43 32.60 -68.43 38.35
CA ASP A 43 31.18 -68.75 38.20
C ASP A 43 30.28 -67.50 38.25
N GLY A 44 30.85 -66.31 38.50
CA GLY A 44 30.12 -65.05 38.52
C GLY A 44 29.41 -64.74 39.85
N ASN A 45 29.74 -65.46 40.91
CA ASN A 45 29.25 -65.24 42.28
C ASN A 45 30.18 -64.30 43.05
N TYR A 46 30.33 -63.07 42.56
CA TYR A 46 31.32 -62.11 43.05
C TYR A 46 31.23 -61.83 44.54
N LEU A 47 30.01 -61.71 45.08
CA LEU A 47 29.80 -61.50 46.52
C LEU A 47 30.28 -62.70 47.35
N ALA A 48 30.04 -63.93 46.88
CA ALA A 48 30.50 -65.14 47.57
C ALA A 48 32.03 -65.26 47.53
N SER A 49 32.63 -64.91 46.39
CA SER A 49 34.09 -64.83 46.24
C SER A 49 34.71 -63.81 47.22
N ILE A 50 34.16 -62.60 47.30
CA ILE A 50 34.62 -61.56 48.25
C ILE A 50 34.54 -62.06 49.70
N LEU A 51 33.45 -62.73 50.08
CA LEU A 51 33.29 -63.26 51.44
C LEU A 51 34.35 -64.33 51.76
N GLN A 52 34.58 -65.27 50.84
CA GLN A 52 35.58 -66.34 51.02
C GLN A 52 37.02 -65.81 51.02
N LEU A 53 37.33 -64.78 50.22
CA LEU A 53 38.65 -64.13 50.21
C LEU A 53 38.89 -63.30 51.48
N ASN A 54 37.86 -62.64 52.02
CA ASN A 54 37.96 -61.96 53.31
C ASN A 54 38.23 -62.96 54.45
N GLU A 55 37.53 -64.09 54.46
CA GLU A 55 37.77 -65.16 55.45
C GLU A 55 39.18 -65.75 55.31
N LEU A 56 39.66 -65.95 54.08
CA LEU A 56 41.04 -66.38 53.80
C LEU A 56 42.07 -65.38 54.35
N LYS A 57 41.81 -64.08 54.17
CA LYS A 57 42.66 -63.00 54.68
C LYS A 57 42.67 -62.93 56.22
N GLU A 58 41.54 -63.16 56.87
CA GLU A 58 41.43 -63.10 58.34
C GLU A 58 42.13 -64.27 59.06
N ILE A 59 42.18 -65.45 58.43
CA ILE A 59 42.72 -66.69 59.03
C ILE A 59 44.19 -66.95 58.63
N SER A 60 44.68 -66.33 57.55
CA SER A 60 46.06 -66.49 57.08
C SER A 60 47.06 -65.65 57.88
N GLU A 61 48.20 -66.23 58.24
CA GLU A 61 49.36 -65.50 58.80
C GLU A 61 50.44 -65.19 57.74
N ASP A 62 50.25 -65.62 56.49
CA ASP A 62 51.18 -65.40 55.37
C ASP A 62 50.84 -64.12 54.60
N GLU A 63 51.71 -63.12 54.67
CA GLU A 63 51.56 -61.81 54.01
C GLU A 63 51.33 -61.94 52.50
N SER A 64 51.99 -62.89 51.83
CA SER A 64 51.84 -63.06 50.37
C SER A 64 50.46 -63.58 49.98
N VAL A 65 49.83 -64.38 50.86
CA VAL A 65 48.46 -64.86 50.69
C VAL A 65 47.47 -63.73 50.94
N ILE A 66 47.74 -62.88 51.94
CA ILE A 66 46.93 -61.70 52.27
C ILE A 66 46.93 -60.71 51.09
N GLU A 67 48.11 -60.32 50.59
CA GLU A 67 48.23 -59.40 49.44
C GLU A 67 47.52 -59.95 48.18
N SER A 68 47.69 -61.24 47.89
CA SER A 68 46.98 -61.90 46.78
C SER A 68 45.46 -61.87 46.96
N ALA A 69 44.97 -62.11 48.18
CA ALA A 69 43.54 -62.09 48.47
C ALA A 69 42.97 -60.67 48.34
N GLU A 70 43.70 -59.64 48.76
CA GLU A 70 43.28 -58.24 48.60
C GLU A 70 43.13 -57.83 47.13
N LEU A 71 44.07 -58.24 46.28
CA LEU A 71 43.98 -57.99 44.83
C LEU A 71 42.77 -58.70 44.21
N ASP A 72 42.48 -59.94 44.62
CA ASP A 72 41.34 -60.69 44.10
C ASP A 72 40.00 -60.18 44.66
N ILE A 73 39.98 -59.66 45.89
CA ILE A 73 38.83 -58.94 46.47
C ILE A 73 38.54 -57.69 45.64
N GLN A 74 39.55 -56.89 45.31
CA GLN A 74 39.35 -55.69 44.50
C GLN A 74 38.77 -56.05 43.13
N LYS A 75 39.32 -57.08 42.45
CA LYS A 75 38.78 -57.56 41.18
C LYS A 75 37.32 -58.01 41.30
N ALA A 76 36.98 -58.75 42.35
CA ALA A 76 35.62 -59.22 42.59
C ALA A 76 34.66 -58.05 42.91
N GLN A 77 35.12 -57.02 43.62
CA GLN A 77 34.36 -55.79 43.88
C GLN A 77 34.11 -55.01 42.58
N ASP A 78 35.11 -54.87 41.73
CA ASP A 78 34.98 -54.21 40.43
C ASP A 78 33.97 -54.95 39.55
N LEU A 79 34.00 -56.30 39.55
CA LEU A 79 33.04 -57.14 38.81
C LEU A 79 31.62 -57.09 39.39
N LEU A 80 31.47 -56.91 40.70
CA LEU A 80 30.16 -56.71 41.34
C LEU A 80 29.55 -55.35 40.97
N VAL A 81 30.38 -54.31 40.89
CA VAL A 81 29.94 -52.99 40.41
C VAL A 81 29.56 -53.06 38.93
N ALA A 82 30.36 -53.76 38.12
CA ALA A 82 30.09 -54.01 36.71
C ALA A 82 28.74 -54.71 36.50
N GLU A 83 28.38 -55.69 37.33
CA GLU A 83 27.07 -56.34 37.28
C GLU A 83 25.93 -55.33 37.45
N LYS A 84 26.02 -54.45 38.44
CA LYS A 84 25.03 -53.41 38.67
C LYS A 84 24.96 -52.39 37.53
N ASN A 85 26.11 -52.03 36.94
CA ASN A 85 26.18 -51.09 35.83
C ASN A 85 25.63 -51.72 34.54
N PHE A 86 25.91 -52.98 34.28
CA PHE A 86 25.35 -53.72 33.15
C PHE A 86 23.82 -53.77 33.21
N GLU A 87 23.23 -54.11 34.37
CA GLU A 87 21.77 -54.10 34.54
C GLU A 87 21.16 -52.71 34.29
N LYS A 88 21.79 -51.64 34.79
CA LYS A 88 21.34 -50.27 34.50
C LYS A 88 21.42 -49.93 33.01
N ALA A 89 22.51 -50.32 32.34
CA ALA A 89 22.70 -50.08 30.92
C ALA A 89 21.64 -50.82 30.09
N LYS A 90 21.28 -52.04 30.50
CA LYS A 90 20.21 -52.83 29.90
C LYS A 90 18.84 -52.17 30.07
N THR A 91 18.50 -51.70 31.28
CA THR A 91 17.27 -50.92 31.50
C THR A 91 17.23 -49.65 30.64
N ALA A 92 18.33 -48.90 30.58
CA ALA A 92 18.42 -47.71 29.73
C ALA A 92 18.23 -48.05 28.24
N ALA A 93 18.76 -49.19 27.79
CA ALA A 93 18.60 -49.65 26.41
C ALA A 93 17.15 -50.06 26.09
N GLU A 94 16.48 -50.73 27.03
CA GLU A 94 15.05 -51.08 26.92
C GLU A 94 14.16 -49.83 26.84
N GLU A 95 14.55 -48.74 27.51
CA GLU A 95 13.90 -47.43 27.44
C GLU A 95 14.31 -46.63 26.18
N GLY A 96 15.26 -47.13 25.39
CA GLY A 96 15.77 -46.50 24.17
C GLY A 96 16.78 -45.36 24.42
N ASP A 97 17.30 -45.22 25.64
CA ASP A 97 18.33 -44.23 25.99
C ASP A 97 19.73 -44.76 25.69
N TRP A 98 20.02 -44.90 24.39
CA TRP A 98 21.28 -45.43 23.89
C TRP A 98 22.51 -44.62 24.33
N LEU A 99 22.37 -43.30 24.53
CA LEU A 99 23.45 -42.44 25.02
C LEU A 99 23.84 -42.81 26.45
N VAL A 100 22.85 -42.99 27.32
CA VAL A 100 23.09 -43.43 28.70
C VAL A 100 23.64 -44.85 28.73
N THR A 101 23.10 -45.79 27.93
CA THR A 101 23.64 -47.15 27.79
C THR A 101 25.12 -47.15 27.42
N LYS A 102 25.51 -46.40 26.36
CA LYS A 102 26.92 -46.29 25.96
C LYS A 102 27.76 -45.69 27.09
N THR A 103 27.31 -44.60 27.70
CA THR A 103 28.07 -43.88 28.74
C THR A 103 28.30 -44.74 29.98
N ILE A 104 27.33 -45.58 30.37
CA ILE A 104 27.46 -46.48 31.52
C ILE A 104 28.45 -47.61 31.24
N LEU A 105 28.46 -48.16 30.02
CA LEU A 105 29.32 -49.28 29.65
C LEU A 105 30.72 -48.84 29.17
N GLU A 106 30.87 -47.61 28.70
CA GLU A 106 32.14 -47.08 28.21
C GLU A 106 33.19 -47.07 29.32
N GLY A 107 34.19 -47.95 29.20
CA GLY A 107 35.25 -48.06 30.20
C GLY A 107 34.90 -48.92 31.41
N ASP A 108 33.71 -49.51 31.47
CA ASP A 108 33.27 -50.33 32.61
C ASP A 108 33.91 -51.72 32.60
N ALA A 109 34.12 -52.31 33.78
CA ALA A 109 34.68 -53.66 33.89
C ALA A 109 33.78 -54.72 33.21
N ALA A 110 32.48 -54.45 33.01
CA ALA A 110 31.58 -55.34 32.26
C ALA A 110 32.04 -55.58 30.81
N VAL A 111 32.66 -54.58 30.16
CA VAL A 111 33.10 -54.65 28.75
C VAL A 111 34.60 -54.79 28.57
N ILE A 112 35.39 -54.56 29.63
CA ILE A 112 36.86 -54.68 29.59
C ILE A 112 37.35 -55.99 30.19
N ASN A 113 36.67 -56.53 31.21
CA ASN A 113 37.14 -57.70 31.94
C ASN A 113 36.47 -58.99 31.43
N THR A 114 37.24 -59.84 30.75
CA THR A 114 36.77 -61.12 30.19
C THR A 114 36.25 -62.11 31.23
N SER A 115 36.56 -61.91 32.52
CA SER A 115 36.03 -62.72 33.63
C SER A 115 34.64 -62.26 34.11
N PHE A 116 34.09 -61.21 33.52
CA PHE A 116 32.71 -60.82 33.80
C PHE A 116 31.72 -61.85 33.21
N LYS A 117 30.71 -62.24 33.99
CA LYS A 117 29.82 -63.36 33.66
C LYS A 117 28.94 -63.08 32.44
N TYR A 118 28.65 -61.81 32.16
CA TYR A 118 27.91 -61.36 30.97
C TYR A 118 28.79 -60.58 30.00
N TYR A 119 30.11 -60.85 29.96
CA TYR A 119 31.08 -60.07 29.18
C TYR A 119 30.69 -59.90 27.70
N GLN A 120 30.26 -60.97 27.03
CA GLN A 120 29.87 -60.89 25.63
C GLN A 120 28.59 -60.06 25.43
N GLU A 121 27.59 -60.25 26.30
CA GLU A 121 26.34 -59.48 26.24
C GLU A 121 26.58 -57.98 26.50
N ALA A 122 27.50 -57.65 27.42
CA ALA A 122 27.89 -56.28 27.69
C ALA A 122 28.60 -55.62 26.51
N ILE A 123 29.49 -56.35 25.82
CA ILE A 123 30.13 -55.87 24.59
C ILE A 123 29.10 -55.64 23.50
N ASP A 124 28.22 -56.61 23.26
CA ASP A 124 27.22 -56.53 22.20
C ASP A 124 26.29 -55.32 22.43
N LEU A 125 25.85 -55.12 23.69
CA LEU A 125 25.03 -53.97 24.08
C LEU A 125 25.77 -52.63 23.91
N PHE A 126 27.05 -52.56 24.28
CA PHE A 126 27.88 -51.37 24.10
C PHE A 126 28.09 -51.01 22.62
N LEU A 127 28.32 -52.02 21.77
CA LEU A 127 28.47 -51.84 20.33
C LEU A 127 27.17 -51.38 19.69
N GLU A 128 26.04 -52.00 20.04
CA GLU A 128 24.73 -51.57 19.55
C GLU A 128 24.45 -50.11 19.95
N ALA A 129 24.64 -49.75 21.22
CA ALA A 129 24.47 -48.37 21.67
C ALA A 129 25.37 -47.38 20.90
N SER A 130 26.62 -47.76 20.64
CA SER A 130 27.57 -46.96 19.86
C SER A 130 27.13 -46.74 18.42
N GLU A 131 26.60 -47.77 17.75
CA GLU A 131 26.07 -47.67 16.39
C GLU A 131 24.83 -46.79 16.33
N LYS A 132 23.90 -46.94 17.28
CA LYS A 132 22.68 -46.13 17.37
C LYS A 132 23.01 -44.64 17.54
N ILE A 133 23.94 -44.31 18.43
CA ILE A 133 24.38 -42.92 18.64
C ILE A 133 25.02 -42.37 17.38
N LYS A 134 25.95 -43.11 16.76
CA LYS A 134 26.61 -42.66 15.53
C LYS A 134 25.61 -42.36 14.42
N TYR A 135 24.62 -43.22 14.22
CA TYR A 135 23.55 -43.00 13.24
C TYR A 135 22.73 -41.72 13.55
N LEU A 136 22.43 -41.47 14.81
CA LEU A 136 21.72 -40.25 15.23
C LEU A 136 22.57 -38.99 15.01
N GLU A 137 23.86 -39.04 15.32
CA GLU A 137 24.81 -37.95 15.07
C GLU A 137 24.88 -37.61 13.56
N GLU A 138 25.04 -38.62 12.70
CA GLU A 138 25.05 -38.43 11.25
C GLU A 138 23.74 -37.82 10.72
N LYS A 139 22.59 -38.26 11.27
CA LYS A 139 21.28 -37.72 10.91
C LYS A 139 21.12 -36.27 11.38
N ILE A 140 21.54 -35.94 12.59
CA ILE A 140 21.50 -34.58 13.14
C ILE A 140 22.38 -33.65 12.31
N ASP A 141 23.61 -34.08 11.99
CA ASP A 141 24.53 -33.30 11.15
C ASP A 141 23.95 -33.02 9.76
N THR A 142 23.28 -34.01 9.16
CA THR A 142 22.63 -33.86 7.87
C THR A 142 21.48 -32.84 7.93
N GLU A 143 20.63 -32.92 8.95
CA GLU A 143 19.51 -31.98 9.12
C GLU A 143 20.01 -30.56 9.43
N ILE A 144 21.06 -30.41 10.25
CA ILE A 144 21.69 -29.12 10.52
C ILE A 144 22.25 -28.49 9.25
N ARG A 145 22.89 -29.28 8.36
CA ARG A 145 23.37 -28.77 7.07
C ARG A 145 22.21 -28.31 6.19
N LYS A 146 21.15 -29.11 6.09
CA LYS A 146 19.95 -28.75 5.34
C LYS A 146 19.31 -27.46 5.83
N LEU A 147 19.13 -27.31 7.15
CA LEU A 147 18.59 -26.08 7.75
C LEU A 147 19.48 -24.86 7.51
N LYS A 148 20.81 -25.03 7.50
CA LYS A 148 21.74 -23.94 7.15
C LYS A 148 21.59 -23.52 5.69
N ASP A 149 21.47 -24.47 4.77
CA ASP A 149 21.27 -24.19 3.34
C ASP A 149 19.93 -23.48 3.11
N GLU A 150 18.86 -23.95 3.75
CA GLU A 150 17.53 -23.31 3.70
C GLU A 150 17.56 -21.88 4.27
N ALA A 151 18.26 -21.65 5.39
CA ALA A 151 18.38 -20.31 5.98
C ALA A 151 19.16 -19.34 5.09
N VAL A 152 20.17 -19.81 4.34
CA VAL A 152 20.90 -18.98 3.37
C VAL A 152 20.01 -18.60 2.19
N GLU A 153 19.23 -19.55 1.67
CA GLU A 153 18.32 -19.28 0.55
C GLU A 153 17.18 -18.33 0.97
N GLU A 154 16.57 -18.55 2.13
CA GLU A 154 15.53 -17.67 2.68
C GLU A 154 16.07 -16.25 2.90
N LYS A 155 17.30 -16.11 3.42
CA LYS A 155 17.95 -14.80 3.57
C LYS A 155 18.09 -14.09 2.23
N LYS A 156 18.53 -14.80 1.18
CA LYS A 156 18.69 -14.24 -0.17
C LYS A 156 17.35 -13.85 -0.80
N LEU A 157 16.31 -14.67 -0.61
CA LEU A 157 14.95 -14.36 -1.07
C LEU A 157 14.42 -13.09 -0.37
N ARG A 158 14.62 -12.99 0.94
CA ARG A 158 14.24 -11.82 1.71
C ARG A 158 14.96 -10.55 1.28
N GLU A 159 16.29 -10.60 1.10
CA GLU A 159 17.07 -9.45 0.61
C GLU A 159 16.58 -8.98 -0.78
N THR A 160 16.23 -9.92 -1.66
CA THR A 160 15.68 -9.61 -2.99
C THR A 160 14.29 -8.96 -2.89
N ALA A 161 13.41 -9.48 -2.03
CA ALA A 161 12.08 -8.92 -1.82
C ALA A 161 12.12 -7.52 -1.19
N GLU A 162 13.02 -7.30 -0.22
CA GLU A 162 13.23 -5.98 0.41
C GLU A 162 13.75 -4.96 -0.61
N ALA A 163 14.67 -5.34 -1.51
CA ALA A 163 15.16 -4.47 -2.57
C ALA A 163 14.05 -4.08 -3.58
N GLN A 164 13.22 -5.04 -4.01
CA GLN A 164 12.09 -4.78 -4.90
C GLN A 164 11.03 -3.89 -4.25
N ALA A 165 10.77 -4.07 -2.96
CA ALA A 165 9.84 -3.24 -2.22
C ALA A 165 10.33 -1.78 -2.14
N ALA A 166 11.62 -1.57 -1.89
CA ALA A 166 12.23 -0.23 -1.88
C ALA A 166 12.14 0.46 -3.24
N GLU A 167 12.47 -0.24 -4.34
CA GLU A 167 12.34 0.29 -5.71
C GLU A 167 10.89 0.66 -6.05
N THR A 168 9.94 -0.21 -5.70
CA THR A 168 8.51 0.05 -5.93
C THR A 168 8.03 1.29 -5.15
N GLN A 169 8.53 1.49 -3.93
CA GLN A 169 8.19 2.66 -3.12
C GLN A 169 8.73 3.96 -3.75
N GLU A 170 9.97 3.96 -4.23
CA GLU A 170 10.58 5.13 -4.90
C GLU A 170 9.83 5.51 -6.19
N GLN A 171 9.43 4.52 -6.99
CA GLN A 171 8.62 4.75 -8.21
C GLN A 171 7.24 5.34 -7.87
N LEU A 172 6.61 4.88 -6.78
CA LEU A 172 5.31 5.40 -6.34
C LEU A 172 5.41 6.85 -5.87
N GLU A 173 6.44 7.19 -5.08
CA GLU A 173 6.69 8.56 -4.62
C GLU A 173 6.91 9.51 -5.80
N THR A 174 7.73 9.11 -6.77
CA THR A 174 7.96 9.88 -8.02
C THR A 174 6.65 10.10 -8.79
N THR A 175 5.84 9.05 -8.95
CA THR A 175 4.56 9.13 -9.66
C THR A 175 3.57 10.08 -8.97
N ILE A 176 3.56 10.11 -7.63
CA ILE A 176 2.71 11.02 -6.85
C ILE A 176 3.15 12.48 -7.07
N GLU A 177 4.45 12.75 -7.04
CA GLU A 177 4.99 14.09 -7.30
C GLU A 177 4.66 14.57 -8.72
N GLU A 178 4.91 13.75 -9.74
CA GLU A 178 4.59 14.08 -11.13
C GLU A 178 3.10 14.40 -11.31
N ARG A 179 2.22 13.61 -10.69
CA ARG A 179 0.77 13.84 -10.73
C ARG A 179 0.37 15.14 -10.05
N ALA A 180 0.97 15.47 -8.91
CA ALA A 180 0.72 16.73 -8.22
C ALA A 180 1.14 17.93 -9.08
N ILE A 181 2.30 17.87 -9.73
CA ILE A 181 2.77 18.91 -10.65
C ILE A 181 1.80 19.05 -11.84
N ALA A 182 1.43 17.94 -12.49
CA ALA A 182 0.50 17.96 -13.62
C ALA A 182 -0.86 18.57 -13.24
N GLU A 183 -1.39 18.26 -12.05
CA GLU A 183 -2.65 18.83 -11.58
C GLU A 183 -2.56 20.34 -11.34
N THR A 184 -1.44 20.84 -10.80
CA THR A 184 -1.23 22.28 -10.64
C THR A 184 -1.14 23.02 -11.98
N VAL A 185 -0.46 22.42 -12.98
CA VAL A 185 -0.36 22.97 -14.34
C VAL A 185 -1.74 23.03 -14.99
N LEU A 186 -2.51 21.94 -14.91
CA LEU A 186 -3.87 21.89 -15.47
C LEU A 186 -4.80 22.94 -14.84
N LYS A 187 -4.77 23.08 -13.50
CA LYS A 187 -5.54 24.10 -12.79
C LYS A 187 -5.17 25.52 -13.22
N ARG A 188 -3.89 25.79 -13.48
CA ARG A 188 -3.43 27.09 -14.01
C ARG A 188 -3.96 27.33 -15.43
N GLN A 189 -3.85 26.35 -16.32
CA GLN A 189 -4.34 26.45 -17.69
C GLN A 189 -5.86 26.68 -17.76
N ILE A 190 -6.63 26.00 -16.91
CA ILE A 190 -8.09 26.21 -16.82
C ILE A 190 -8.40 27.66 -16.47
N ARG A 191 -7.76 28.22 -15.43
CA ARG A 191 -7.98 29.62 -15.02
C ARG A 191 -7.59 30.63 -16.12
N GLU A 192 -6.48 30.39 -16.80
CA GLU A 192 -6.05 31.25 -17.91
C GLU A 192 -7.06 31.21 -19.08
N ASN A 193 -7.60 30.04 -19.39
CA ASN A 193 -8.61 29.90 -20.43
C ASN A 193 -9.96 30.52 -20.04
N GLU A 194 -10.41 30.34 -18.79
CA GLU A 194 -11.61 30.99 -18.27
C GLU A 194 -11.51 32.51 -18.38
N SER A 195 -10.36 33.08 -18.00
CA SER A 195 -10.11 34.52 -18.12
C SER A 195 -10.14 35.00 -19.58
N LYS A 196 -9.56 34.26 -20.52
CA LYS A 196 -9.60 34.61 -21.95
C LYS A 196 -11.01 34.55 -22.52
N VAL A 197 -11.79 33.55 -22.14
CA VAL A 197 -13.19 33.42 -22.58
C VAL A 197 -14.02 34.59 -22.07
N GLU A 198 -13.83 35.01 -20.82
CA GLU A 198 -14.58 36.12 -20.24
C GLU A 198 -14.23 37.46 -20.89
N LEU A 199 -12.94 37.71 -21.17
CA LEU A 199 -12.51 38.87 -21.95
C LEU A 199 -13.13 38.87 -23.36
N ALA A 200 -13.08 37.73 -24.06
CA ALA A 200 -13.65 37.61 -25.40
C ALA A 200 -15.18 37.83 -25.41
N LYS A 201 -15.90 37.36 -24.39
CA LYS A 201 -17.35 37.64 -24.25
C LYS A 201 -17.61 39.14 -24.07
N GLY A 202 -16.80 39.83 -23.28
CA GLY A 202 -16.87 41.28 -23.11
C GLY A 202 -16.67 42.01 -24.44
N GLU A 203 -15.61 41.68 -25.17
CA GLU A 203 -15.30 42.28 -26.48
C GLU A 203 -16.44 42.06 -27.50
N ILE A 204 -16.98 40.84 -27.58
CA ILE A 204 -18.10 40.52 -28.48
C ILE A 204 -19.36 41.31 -28.10
N ALA A 205 -19.63 41.49 -26.81
CA ALA A 205 -20.79 42.26 -26.37
C ALA A 205 -20.67 43.74 -26.77
N THR A 206 -19.48 44.33 -26.60
CA THR A 206 -19.18 45.71 -27.02
C THR A 206 -19.28 45.86 -28.53
N GLU A 207 -18.68 44.96 -29.31
CA GLU A 207 -18.73 45.01 -30.77
C GLU A 207 -20.18 44.90 -31.30
N ARG A 208 -21.00 44.02 -30.69
CA ARG A 208 -22.43 43.92 -31.03
C ARG A 208 -23.20 45.20 -30.75
N LEU A 209 -22.92 45.85 -29.62
CA LEU A 209 -23.57 47.10 -29.25
C LEU A 209 -23.18 48.23 -30.22
N GLU A 210 -21.90 48.34 -30.58
CA GLU A 210 -21.41 49.34 -31.53
C GLU A 210 -22.02 49.14 -32.92
N LYS A 211 -22.07 47.90 -33.43
CA LYS A 211 -22.73 47.59 -34.70
C LYS A 211 -24.22 47.96 -34.67
N PHE A 212 -24.91 47.63 -33.58
CA PHE A 212 -26.31 48.01 -33.40
C PHE A 212 -26.49 49.53 -33.41
N LYS A 213 -25.67 50.28 -32.67
CA LYS A 213 -25.72 51.75 -32.68
C LYS A 213 -25.47 52.34 -34.06
N ASN A 214 -24.51 51.80 -34.81
CA ASN A 214 -24.22 52.25 -36.17
C ASN A 214 -25.39 51.99 -37.13
N GLU A 215 -26.00 50.80 -37.10
CA GLU A 215 -27.21 50.53 -37.90
C GLU A 215 -28.38 51.44 -37.50
N LEU A 216 -28.58 51.67 -36.20
CA LEU A 216 -29.62 52.56 -35.68
C LEU A 216 -29.41 54.02 -36.12
N ASP A 217 -28.15 54.47 -36.19
CA ASP A 217 -27.76 55.80 -36.64
C ASP A 217 -28.06 56.02 -38.13
N VAL A 218 -27.76 55.03 -38.97
CA VAL A 218 -28.09 55.07 -40.41
C VAL A 218 -29.59 55.29 -40.62
N TYR A 219 -30.44 54.54 -39.90
CA TYR A 219 -31.89 54.69 -40.04
C TYR A 219 -32.42 55.99 -39.43
N ARG A 220 -31.79 56.47 -38.35
CA ARG A 220 -32.06 57.79 -37.78
C ARG A 220 -31.80 58.90 -38.82
N GLU A 221 -30.66 58.86 -39.52
CA GLU A 221 -30.30 59.81 -40.57
C GLU A 221 -31.28 59.79 -41.76
N MET A 222 -31.80 58.61 -42.12
CA MET A 222 -32.86 58.50 -43.14
C MET A 222 -34.13 59.26 -42.72
N LEU A 223 -34.54 59.15 -41.44
CA LEU A 223 -35.67 59.93 -40.92
C LEU A 223 -35.38 61.43 -40.93
N VAL A 224 -34.19 61.87 -40.51
CA VAL A 224 -33.81 63.29 -40.52
C VAL A 224 -33.80 63.85 -41.95
N THR A 225 -33.27 63.08 -42.91
CA THR A 225 -33.26 63.45 -44.33
C THR A 225 -34.68 63.55 -44.88
N GLY A 226 -35.55 62.58 -44.56
CA GLY A 226 -36.96 62.62 -44.96
C GLY A 226 -37.71 63.81 -44.35
N ILE A 227 -37.41 64.19 -43.10
CA ILE A 227 -37.96 65.39 -42.46
C ILE A 227 -37.56 66.64 -43.24
N GLY A 228 -36.32 66.72 -43.74
CA GLY A 228 -35.89 67.84 -44.59
C GLY A 228 -36.74 68.00 -45.85
N HIS A 229 -37.12 66.90 -46.51
CA HIS A 229 -38.06 66.96 -47.64
C HIS A 229 -39.45 67.43 -47.21
N LEU A 230 -39.94 66.95 -46.08
CA LEU A 230 -41.24 67.35 -45.53
C LEU A 230 -41.26 68.84 -45.15
N ASP A 231 -40.20 69.35 -44.53
CA ASP A 231 -40.05 70.75 -44.15
C ASP A 231 -39.98 71.68 -45.35
N ASN A 232 -39.25 71.28 -46.40
CA ASN A 232 -39.22 72.02 -47.66
C ASN A 232 -40.62 72.12 -48.30
N ALA A 233 -41.37 71.01 -48.32
CA ALA A 233 -42.73 71.01 -48.87
C ALA A 233 -43.70 71.85 -48.03
N LEU A 234 -43.63 71.77 -46.70
CA LEU A 234 -44.46 72.57 -45.81
C LEU A 234 -44.15 74.07 -45.93
N GLY A 235 -42.86 74.44 -46.02
CA GLY A 235 -42.45 75.83 -46.20
C GLY A 235 -42.97 76.43 -47.51
N GLU A 236 -43.01 75.65 -48.59
CA GLU A 236 -43.59 76.11 -49.87
C GLU A 236 -45.11 76.32 -49.78
N VAL A 237 -45.82 75.42 -49.11
CA VAL A 237 -47.29 75.53 -48.88
C VAL A 237 -47.61 76.73 -47.98
N GLU A 238 -46.89 76.93 -46.88
CA GLU A 238 -47.11 78.05 -45.95
C GLU A 238 -46.82 79.42 -46.57
N ASN A 239 -45.86 79.50 -47.50
CA ASN A 239 -45.49 80.77 -48.14
C ASN A 239 -46.35 81.13 -49.35
N ASN A 240 -47.36 80.30 -49.71
CA ASN A 240 -48.26 80.50 -50.85
C ASN A 240 -47.50 80.76 -52.17
N ASN A 241 -46.35 80.11 -52.32
CA ASN A 241 -45.55 80.20 -53.55
C ASN A 241 -46.30 79.45 -54.65
N ASN A 242 -46.30 80.01 -55.88
CA ASN A 242 -46.90 79.41 -57.09
C ASN A 242 -46.19 78.11 -57.57
N THR A 243 -45.68 77.31 -56.64
CA THR A 243 -45.04 76.02 -56.90
C THR A 243 -46.13 75.00 -57.24
N ASN A 244 -45.97 74.34 -58.39
CA ASN A 244 -46.94 73.35 -58.88
C ASN A 244 -47.17 72.23 -57.82
N ALA A 245 -48.43 71.95 -57.46
CA ALA A 245 -48.78 70.86 -56.51
C ALA A 245 -48.12 69.53 -56.83
N PHE A 246 -47.97 69.19 -58.11
CA PHE A 246 -47.30 67.95 -58.51
C PHE A 246 -45.82 67.91 -58.08
N ALA A 247 -45.13 69.06 -58.08
CA ALA A 247 -43.75 69.16 -57.60
C ALA A 247 -43.68 69.01 -56.07
N LEU A 248 -44.61 69.61 -55.33
CA LEU A 248 -44.69 69.49 -53.87
C LEU A 248 -45.00 68.06 -53.42
N ILE A 249 -45.99 67.42 -54.06
CA ILE A 249 -46.33 66.01 -53.80
C ILE A 249 -45.13 65.10 -54.11
N SER A 250 -44.36 65.40 -55.17
CA SER A 250 -43.16 64.65 -55.49
C SER A 250 -42.09 64.75 -54.39
N VAL A 251 -41.86 65.94 -53.82
CA VAL A 251 -40.92 66.14 -52.71
C VAL A 251 -41.40 65.44 -51.43
N VAL A 252 -42.68 65.54 -51.09
CA VAL A 252 -43.27 64.81 -49.95
C VAL A 252 -43.15 63.30 -50.13
N SER A 253 -43.35 62.81 -51.35
CA SER A 253 -43.21 61.39 -51.67
C SER A 253 -41.77 60.89 -51.49
N GLN A 254 -40.75 61.70 -51.81
CA GLN A 254 -39.34 61.35 -51.57
C GLN A 254 -39.05 61.19 -50.07
N GLY A 255 -39.55 62.11 -49.23
CA GLY A 255 -39.45 61.98 -47.78
C GLY A 255 -40.19 60.74 -47.25
N LYS A 256 -41.41 60.50 -47.74
CA LYS A 256 -42.20 59.32 -47.35
C LYS A 256 -41.50 58.01 -47.69
N THR A 257 -40.87 57.89 -48.85
CA THR A 257 -40.11 56.68 -49.22
C THR A 257 -39.04 56.34 -48.20
N LEU A 258 -38.30 57.35 -47.69
CA LEU A 258 -37.30 57.12 -46.63
C LEU A 258 -37.95 56.66 -45.32
N PHE A 259 -39.13 57.18 -44.97
CA PHE A 259 -39.84 56.75 -43.76
C PHE A 259 -40.37 55.32 -43.89
N ASP A 260 -40.93 54.95 -45.04
CA ASP A 260 -41.40 53.59 -45.34
C ASP A 260 -40.24 52.59 -45.30
N GLU A 261 -39.07 52.96 -45.84
CA GLU A 261 -37.86 52.14 -45.76
C GLU A 261 -37.41 51.93 -44.31
N VAL A 262 -37.43 52.98 -43.47
CA VAL A 262 -37.09 52.86 -42.04
C VAL A 262 -38.11 52.00 -41.29
N GLU A 263 -39.39 52.03 -41.64
CA GLU A 263 -40.41 51.15 -41.02
C GLU A 263 -40.09 49.67 -41.28
N VAL A 264 -39.77 49.32 -42.53
CA VAL A 264 -39.42 47.94 -42.92
C VAL A 264 -38.09 47.51 -42.31
N LEU A 265 -37.04 48.32 -42.47
CA LEU A 265 -35.70 48.01 -41.96
C LEU A 265 -35.65 48.02 -40.43
N GLY A 266 -36.45 48.87 -39.79
CA GLY A 266 -36.61 48.94 -38.34
C GLY A 266 -37.24 47.66 -37.76
N GLN A 267 -38.24 47.09 -38.44
CA GLN A 267 -38.81 45.79 -38.04
C GLN A 267 -37.76 44.68 -38.11
N GLU A 268 -36.97 44.63 -39.19
CA GLU A 268 -35.90 43.63 -39.33
C GLU A 268 -34.82 43.80 -38.26
N LEU A 269 -34.41 45.05 -37.99
CA LEU A 269 -33.48 45.39 -36.92
C LEU A 269 -34.01 44.92 -35.56
N LEU A 270 -35.30 45.12 -35.27
CA LEU A 270 -35.93 44.75 -34.00
C LEU A 270 -35.96 43.23 -33.77
N GLU A 271 -36.25 42.48 -34.83
CA GLU A 271 -36.40 41.02 -34.77
C GLU A 271 -35.07 40.29 -34.67
N GLN A 272 -34.06 40.73 -35.42
CA GLN A 272 -32.86 39.92 -35.65
C GLN A 272 -31.61 40.44 -34.97
N ARG A 273 -31.44 41.77 -34.89
CA ARG A 273 -30.13 42.39 -34.61
C ARG A 273 -30.13 43.29 -33.38
N THR A 274 -31.29 43.61 -32.81
CA THR A 274 -31.40 44.45 -31.62
C THR A 274 -31.15 43.66 -30.33
N PRO A 275 -30.17 44.05 -29.50
CA PRO A 275 -29.99 43.48 -28.17
C PRO A 275 -31.25 43.67 -27.31
N LYS A 276 -31.57 42.68 -26.47
CA LYS A 276 -32.82 42.64 -25.71
C LYS A 276 -33.01 43.89 -24.85
N GLU A 277 -31.93 44.40 -24.27
CA GLU A 277 -31.92 45.56 -23.39
C GLU A 277 -32.18 46.88 -24.15
N HIS A 278 -32.00 46.89 -25.48
CA HIS A 278 -32.06 48.10 -26.31
C HIS A 278 -33.24 48.13 -27.30
N LYS A 279 -34.15 47.15 -27.24
CA LYS A 279 -35.37 47.09 -28.07
C LYS A 279 -36.23 48.35 -28.01
N ILE A 280 -36.17 49.09 -26.90
CA ILE A 280 -36.86 50.36 -26.74
C ILE A 280 -36.46 51.39 -27.80
N TYR A 281 -35.20 51.43 -28.22
CA TYR A 281 -34.73 52.43 -29.19
C TYR A 281 -35.14 52.10 -30.63
N THR A 282 -35.13 50.82 -31.00
CA THR A 282 -35.67 50.39 -32.30
C THR A 282 -37.18 50.61 -32.38
N ASN A 283 -37.93 50.36 -31.30
CA ASN A 283 -39.35 50.69 -31.25
C ASN A 283 -39.62 52.20 -31.40
N LYS A 284 -38.79 53.05 -30.77
CA LYS A 284 -38.87 54.51 -30.94
C LYS A 284 -38.58 54.94 -32.38
N LEU A 285 -37.61 54.31 -33.05
CA LEU A 285 -37.29 54.55 -34.46
C LEU A 285 -38.52 54.26 -35.34
N MET A 286 -39.12 53.08 -35.16
CA MET A 286 -40.32 52.69 -35.90
C MET A 286 -41.52 53.61 -35.61
N GLN A 287 -41.71 54.01 -34.35
CA GLN A 287 -42.76 54.94 -33.98
C GLN A 287 -42.56 56.32 -34.63
N ALA A 288 -41.32 56.80 -34.69
CA ALA A 288 -40.98 58.04 -35.39
C ALA A 288 -41.28 57.93 -36.90
N ALA A 289 -40.91 56.82 -37.53
CA ALA A 289 -41.21 56.55 -38.93
C ALA A 289 -42.73 56.58 -39.21
N ALA A 290 -43.54 55.87 -38.41
CA ALA A 290 -44.99 55.84 -38.56
C ALA A 290 -45.61 57.25 -38.44
N LEU A 291 -45.18 58.05 -37.46
CA LEU A 291 -45.64 59.43 -37.30
C LEU A 291 -45.31 60.30 -38.52
N LEU A 292 -44.14 60.09 -39.12
CA LEU A 292 -43.66 60.83 -40.30
C LEU A 292 -44.33 60.39 -41.60
N ILE A 293 -44.68 59.10 -41.73
CA ILE A 293 -45.52 58.59 -42.82
C ILE A 293 -46.90 59.25 -42.77
N GLU A 294 -47.52 59.28 -41.59
CA GLU A 294 -48.82 59.95 -41.40
C GLU A 294 -48.73 61.45 -41.67
N ALA A 295 -47.65 62.12 -41.22
CA ALA A 295 -47.41 63.52 -41.52
C ALA A 295 -47.26 63.79 -43.03
N SER A 296 -46.57 62.90 -43.75
CA SER A 296 -46.41 63.00 -45.21
C SER A 296 -47.74 62.84 -45.95
N GLN A 297 -48.54 61.84 -45.57
CA GLN A 297 -49.86 61.63 -46.16
C GLN A 297 -50.78 62.85 -45.95
N ARG A 298 -50.76 63.42 -44.74
CA ARG A 298 -51.53 64.63 -44.42
C ARG A 298 -51.01 65.86 -45.14
N THR A 299 -49.71 65.95 -45.40
CA THR A 299 -49.13 67.04 -46.20
C THR A 299 -49.62 66.98 -47.65
N VAL A 300 -49.75 65.78 -48.23
CA VAL A 300 -50.41 65.64 -49.55
C VAL A 300 -51.85 66.13 -49.50
N SER A 301 -52.62 65.80 -48.45
CA SER A 301 -53.98 66.33 -48.26
C SER A 301 -54.02 67.85 -48.08
N LEU A 302 -53.05 68.42 -47.36
CA LEU A 302 -52.90 69.86 -47.14
C LEU A 302 -52.69 70.60 -48.47
N VAL A 303 -51.80 70.10 -49.34
CA VAL A 303 -51.55 70.65 -50.68
C VAL A 303 -52.84 70.73 -51.51
N PHE A 304 -53.74 69.75 -51.40
CA PHE A 304 -55.03 69.80 -52.10
C PHE A 304 -56.05 70.75 -51.43
N SER A 305 -56.03 70.87 -50.09
CA SER A 305 -56.90 71.80 -49.36
C SER A 305 -56.55 73.27 -49.63
N ASP A 306 -55.28 73.59 -49.86
CA ASP A 306 -54.83 74.92 -50.26
C ASP A 306 -55.37 75.34 -51.64
N MET A 307 -55.73 74.37 -52.49
CA MET A 307 -56.24 74.58 -53.85
C MET A 307 -57.77 74.69 -53.96
N GLY A 308 -58.52 74.63 -52.84
CA GLY A 308 -59.99 74.75 -52.88
C GLY A 308 -60.77 74.36 -51.63
N GLY A 309 -60.11 74.14 -50.49
CA GLY A 309 -60.72 73.83 -49.19
C GLY A 309 -61.01 75.08 -48.35
N THR A 310 -61.49 74.87 -47.12
CA THR A 310 -61.72 75.97 -46.17
C THR A 310 -60.46 76.30 -45.37
N GLU A 311 -60.28 77.57 -44.98
CA GLU A 311 -59.15 78.04 -44.16
C GLU A 311 -59.01 77.26 -42.84
N SER A 312 -60.15 76.92 -42.22
CA SER A 312 -60.21 76.10 -41.00
C SER A 312 -59.67 74.66 -41.18
N GLU A 313 -59.94 74.04 -42.33
CA GLU A 313 -59.43 72.70 -42.66
C GLU A 313 -57.92 72.73 -42.92
N PHE A 314 -57.43 73.77 -43.59
CA PHE A 314 -56.01 73.99 -43.82
C PHE A 314 -55.23 74.14 -42.51
N GLU A 315 -55.67 75.03 -41.62
CA GLU A 315 -55.03 75.25 -40.31
C GLU A 315 -55.04 74.00 -39.44
N THR A 316 -56.13 73.23 -39.47
CA THR A 316 -56.25 71.97 -38.72
C THR A 316 -55.22 70.95 -39.20
N LEU A 317 -55.15 70.71 -40.52
CA LEU A 317 -54.19 69.77 -41.11
C LEU A 317 -52.74 70.19 -40.85
N LEU A 318 -52.44 71.49 -40.99
CA LEU A 318 -51.11 72.03 -40.74
C LEU A 318 -50.66 71.82 -39.28
N ASN A 319 -51.56 72.06 -38.32
CA ASN A 319 -51.27 71.85 -36.91
C ASN A 319 -51.02 70.36 -36.59
N GLU A 320 -51.83 69.46 -37.15
CA GLU A 320 -51.65 68.01 -36.98
C GLU A 320 -50.33 67.50 -37.56
N ILE A 321 -49.93 68.01 -38.74
CA ILE A 321 -48.64 67.69 -39.37
C ILE A 321 -47.49 68.16 -38.47
N LYS A 322 -47.52 69.41 -38.00
CA LYS A 322 -46.50 69.98 -37.10
C LYS A 322 -46.39 69.19 -35.80
N GLN A 323 -47.52 68.82 -35.20
CA GLN A 323 -47.54 68.03 -33.96
C GLN A 323 -46.86 66.67 -34.17
N ARG A 324 -47.22 65.93 -35.23
CA ARG A 324 -46.65 64.62 -35.52
C ARG A 324 -45.15 64.68 -35.80
N LYS A 325 -44.73 65.66 -36.61
CA LYS A 325 -43.31 65.92 -36.88
C LYS A 325 -42.54 66.22 -35.60
N ASN A 326 -43.07 67.07 -34.73
CA ASN A 326 -42.41 67.43 -33.47
C ASN A 326 -42.29 66.23 -32.52
N THR A 327 -43.32 65.39 -32.42
CA THR A 327 -43.25 64.14 -31.65
C THR A 327 -42.21 63.17 -32.23
N ALA A 328 -42.15 63.03 -33.56
CA ALA A 328 -41.13 62.20 -34.21
C ALA A 328 -39.70 62.73 -33.96
N LEU A 329 -39.50 64.06 -34.02
CA LEU A 329 -38.21 64.69 -33.70
C LEU A 329 -37.77 64.43 -32.26
N GLN A 330 -38.69 64.44 -31.30
CA GLN A 330 -38.37 64.09 -29.91
C GLN A 330 -37.87 62.64 -29.79
N LEU A 331 -38.56 61.69 -30.45
CA LEU A 331 -38.13 60.29 -30.47
C LEU A 331 -36.77 60.11 -31.16
N ILE A 332 -36.53 60.82 -32.26
CA ILE A 332 -35.24 60.85 -32.97
C ILE A 332 -34.13 61.39 -32.06
N GLN A 333 -34.41 62.43 -31.27
CA GLN A 333 -33.43 62.98 -30.33
C GLN A 333 -33.09 62.00 -29.21
N GLU A 334 -34.08 61.26 -28.70
CA GLU A 334 -33.84 60.22 -27.69
C GLU A 334 -32.98 59.07 -28.25
N ILE A 335 -33.15 58.72 -29.52
CA ILE A 335 -32.32 57.76 -30.24
C ILE A 335 -30.89 58.30 -30.39
N GLN A 336 -30.73 59.56 -30.80
CA GLN A 336 -29.42 60.22 -30.92
C GLN A 336 -28.65 60.19 -29.59
N ASN A 337 -29.34 60.49 -28.49
CA ASN A 337 -28.73 60.51 -27.17
C ASN A 337 -28.21 59.12 -26.77
N PHE A 338 -28.91 58.05 -27.14
CA PHE A 338 -28.46 56.68 -26.89
C PHE A 338 -27.29 56.24 -27.79
N ILE A 339 -27.30 56.65 -29.06
CA ILE A 339 -26.19 56.37 -29.97
C ILE A 339 -24.91 57.06 -29.47
N SER A 340 -25.04 58.27 -28.92
CA SER A 340 -23.93 59.11 -28.46
C SER A 340 -23.44 58.80 -27.04
N SER A 341 -24.24 58.11 -26.22
CA SER A 341 -23.84 57.60 -24.89
C SER A 341 -23.02 56.33 -25.03
#